data_AF-A0A7J0A268-F1
#
_entry.id   AF-A0A7J0A268-F1
#
_cell.length_a   1.000
_cell.length_b   1.000
_cell.length_c   1.000
_cell.angle_alpha   90.00
_cell.angle_beta   90.00
_cell.angle_gamma   90.00
#
_symmetry.space_group_name_H-M   'P 1'
#
loop_
_entity.id
_entity.type
_entity.pdbx_description
1 polymer ?
#
loop_
_entity_poly.entity_id
_entity_poly.type
_entity_poly.pdbx_seq_one_letter_code
_entity_poly.pdbx_strand_id
1 'polypeptide(L)'
;MRKLQSAKVLAALEAHPAFRAANTILLYHSLKDEVDTHAFIRKWSDKKRVLLPVVVDNDLELRIYSGPEDMATGSYGIEEPTGELFTDYAAIDFIAVPGVAFDAKGNRLGRGKGYYDRLLPRIPSAFKAGICFPFQLVEKVPAESYDIRMDIIITSNEDELSHPYHPLPPCDRE
;
A
#
# COMPACT_ATOMS: atom_id res chain seq x y z
N MET A 1 -11.66 -13.50 12.91
CA MET A 1 -12.24 -12.22 12.46
C MET A 1 -11.27 -11.39 11.62
N ARG A 2 -10.12 -10.92 12.14
CA ARG A 2 -9.18 -10.08 11.36
C ARG A 2 -8.66 -10.71 10.05
N LYS A 3 -8.23 -11.97 10.06
CA LYS A 3 -7.81 -12.68 8.82
C LYS A 3 -8.89 -12.69 7.73
N LEU A 4 -10.16 -12.84 8.11
CA LEU A 4 -11.27 -12.82 7.16
C LEU A 4 -11.49 -11.42 6.60
N GLN A 5 -11.40 -10.38 7.44
CA GLN A 5 -11.45 -8.99 6.97
C GLN A 5 -10.29 -8.67 6.04
N SER A 6 -9.06 -9.08 6.37
CA SER A 6 -7.90 -8.94 5.49
C SER A 6 -8.14 -9.58 4.13
N ALA A 7 -8.68 -10.80 4.11
CA ALA A 7 -9.00 -11.51 2.87
C ALA A 7 -10.03 -10.74 2.01
N LYS A 8 -11.05 -10.12 2.63
CA LYS A 8 -12.02 -9.27 1.92
C LYS A 8 -11.36 -8.03 1.33
N VAL A 9 -10.55 -7.30 2.10
CA VAL A 9 -9.81 -6.12 1.62
C VAL A 9 -8.92 -6.49 0.43
N LEU A 10 -8.17 -7.59 0.55
CA LEU A 10 -7.25 -8.03 -0.49
C LEU A 10 -7.96 -8.56 -1.73
N ALA A 11 -9.11 -9.21 -1.58
CA ALA A 11 -9.94 -9.61 -2.72
C ALA A 11 -10.45 -8.39 -3.50
N ALA A 12 -10.86 -7.32 -2.80
CA ALA A 12 -11.26 -6.07 -3.43
C ALA A 12 -10.07 -5.38 -4.12
N LEU A 13 -8.90 -5.36 -3.49
CA LEU A 13 -7.66 -4.87 -4.10
C LEU A 13 -7.29 -5.66 -5.35
N GLU A 14 -7.38 -6.99 -5.31
CA GLU A 14 -7.10 -7.88 -6.44
C GLU A 14 -8.07 -7.70 -7.61
N ALA A 15 -9.31 -7.34 -7.31
CA ALA A 15 -10.34 -7.07 -8.30
C ALA A 15 -10.14 -5.70 -8.98
N HIS A 16 -9.40 -4.78 -8.35
CA HIS A 16 -9.26 -3.41 -8.83
C HIS A 16 -8.51 -3.34 -10.18
N PRO A 17 -9.00 -2.57 -11.18
CA PRO A 17 -8.37 -2.50 -12.50
C PRO A 17 -6.91 -2.07 -12.47
N ALA A 18 -6.56 -1.07 -11.64
CA ALA A 18 -5.18 -0.58 -11.52
C ALA A 18 -4.21 -1.68 -11.04
N PHE A 19 -4.63 -2.52 -10.08
CA PHE A 19 -3.81 -3.64 -9.61
C PHE A 19 -3.64 -4.71 -10.69
N ARG A 20 -4.72 -5.01 -11.43
CA ARG A 20 -4.67 -6.01 -12.52
C ARG A 20 -3.73 -5.59 -13.63
N ALA A 21 -3.74 -4.31 -14.01
CA ALA A 21 -2.90 -3.73 -15.05
C ALA A 21 -1.42 -3.55 -14.61
N ALA A 22 -1.15 -3.43 -13.32
CA ALA A 22 0.19 -3.21 -12.78
C ALA A 22 1.13 -4.41 -12.99
N ASN A 23 2.37 -4.18 -13.39
CA ASN A 23 3.42 -5.21 -13.47
C ASN A 23 4.37 -5.17 -12.27
N THR A 24 4.71 -3.97 -11.82
CA THR A 24 5.51 -3.73 -10.61
C THR A 24 4.61 -3.22 -9.49
N ILE A 25 4.53 -3.97 -8.40
CA ILE A 25 3.68 -3.64 -7.26
C ILE A 25 4.50 -3.52 -5.98
N LEU A 26 4.23 -2.46 -5.22
CA LEU A 26 4.79 -2.26 -3.89
C LEU A 26 3.75 -2.64 -2.84
N LEU A 27 4.06 -3.67 -2.07
CA LEU A 27 3.28 -4.15 -0.94
C LEU A 27 4.08 -3.95 0.35
N TYR A 28 3.51 -4.25 1.50
CA TYR A 28 4.23 -4.21 2.78
C TYR A 28 4.08 -5.55 3.50
N HIS A 29 5.11 -5.97 4.24
CA HIS A 29 5.02 -7.16 5.08
C HIS A 29 4.32 -6.79 6.40
N SER A 30 3.03 -7.12 6.50
CA SER A 30 2.13 -6.57 7.53
C SER A 30 2.51 -6.93 8.97
N LEU A 31 2.31 -5.98 9.88
CA LEU A 31 2.33 -6.19 11.32
C LEU A 31 1.01 -6.76 11.85
N LYS A 32 0.98 -7.18 13.13
CA LYS A 32 -0.16 -7.87 13.76
C LYS A 32 -1.48 -7.07 13.77
N ASP A 33 -1.41 -5.76 13.71
CA ASP A 33 -2.53 -4.83 13.75
C ASP A 33 -2.89 -4.26 12.36
N GLU A 34 -2.24 -4.73 11.31
CA GLU A 34 -2.49 -4.32 9.92
C GLU A 34 -3.26 -5.38 9.14
N VAL A 35 -3.72 -5.01 7.94
CA VAL A 35 -4.26 -5.98 6.97
C VAL A 35 -3.17 -6.99 6.64
N ASP A 36 -3.47 -8.28 6.87
CA ASP A 36 -2.55 -9.41 6.68
C ASP A 36 -2.26 -9.62 5.18
N THR A 37 -1.08 -9.21 4.73
CA THR A 37 -0.64 -9.25 3.31
C THR A 37 0.18 -10.48 2.95
N HIS A 38 0.58 -11.31 3.92
CA HIS A 38 1.65 -12.30 3.73
C HIS A 38 1.30 -13.34 2.66
N ALA A 39 0.07 -13.86 2.69
CA ALA A 39 -0.40 -14.83 1.71
C ALA A 39 -0.61 -14.18 0.32
N PHE A 40 -0.95 -12.91 0.28
CA PHE A 40 -1.16 -12.15 -0.95
C PHE A 40 0.15 -11.88 -1.69
N ILE A 41 1.19 -11.52 -0.95
CA ILE A 41 2.55 -11.35 -1.44
C ILE A 41 3.02 -12.64 -2.14
N ARG A 42 2.95 -13.78 -1.45
CA ARG A 42 3.32 -15.09 -2.01
C ARG A 42 2.50 -15.50 -3.24
N LYS A 43 1.22 -15.14 -3.29
CA LYS A 43 0.34 -15.47 -4.43
C LYS A 43 0.76 -14.73 -5.71
N TRP A 44 1.35 -13.55 -5.57
CA TRP A 44 1.64 -12.65 -6.69
C TRP A 44 3.12 -12.54 -7.05
N SER A 45 4.04 -13.05 -6.23
CA SER A 45 5.49 -13.04 -6.49
C SER A 45 5.87 -13.69 -7.82
N ASP A 46 5.18 -14.75 -8.22
CA ASP A 46 5.46 -15.45 -9.49
C ASP A 46 4.80 -14.80 -10.72
N LYS A 47 3.97 -13.78 -10.51
CA LYS A 47 3.10 -13.20 -11.55
C LYS A 47 3.36 -11.73 -11.80
N LYS A 48 3.89 -11.01 -10.81
CA LYS A 48 4.17 -9.59 -10.81
C LYS A 48 5.50 -9.37 -10.10
N ARG A 49 6.19 -8.30 -10.45
CA ARG A 49 7.38 -7.88 -9.70
C ARG A 49 6.94 -7.27 -8.38
N VAL A 50 7.06 -8.03 -7.30
CA VAL A 50 6.69 -7.60 -5.96
C VAL A 50 7.87 -6.91 -5.29
N LEU A 51 7.63 -5.72 -4.77
CA LEU A 51 8.56 -4.96 -3.96
C LEU A 51 8.06 -4.95 -2.52
N LEU A 52 8.98 -5.10 -1.57
CA LEU A 52 8.70 -4.99 -0.14
C LEU A 52 9.63 -3.93 0.48
N PRO A 53 9.10 -3.03 1.32
CA PRO A 53 9.88 -2.03 2.02
C PRO A 53 10.60 -2.64 3.24
N VAL A 54 11.84 -2.26 3.45
CA VAL A 54 12.62 -2.52 4.67
C VAL A 54 13.17 -1.20 5.22
N VAL A 55 13.22 -1.08 6.54
CA VAL A 55 13.80 0.10 7.19
C VAL A 55 15.30 -0.09 7.31
N VAL A 56 16.08 0.77 6.64
CA VAL A 56 17.54 0.83 6.74
C VAL A 56 17.92 2.26 7.10
N ASP A 57 18.67 2.46 8.18
CA ASP A 57 19.16 3.77 8.63
C ASP A 57 18.09 4.89 8.69
N ASN A 58 16.88 4.56 9.17
CA ASN A 58 15.70 5.44 9.22
C ASN A 58 15.09 5.86 7.87
N ASP A 59 15.43 5.17 6.79
CA ASP A 59 14.77 5.31 5.49
C ASP A 59 14.15 3.99 5.01
N LEU A 60 13.24 4.08 4.04
CA LEU A 60 12.66 2.91 3.38
C LEU A 60 13.44 2.57 2.12
N GLU A 61 14.12 1.43 2.17
CA GLU A 61 14.62 0.76 0.98
C GLU A 61 13.55 -0.19 0.43
N LEU A 62 13.46 -0.27 -0.90
CA LEU A 62 12.59 -1.22 -1.57
C LEU A 62 13.43 -2.41 -2.02
N ARG A 63 13.03 -3.62 -1.63
CA ARG A 63 13.69 -4.85 -2.05
C ARG A 63 12.77 -5.68 -2.93
N ILE A 64 13.32 -6.28 -3.97
CA ILE A 64 12.60 -7.23 -4.82
C ILE A 64 12.33 -8.49 -4.00
N TYR A 65 11.10 -9.00 -4.07
CA TYR A 65 10.69 -10.23 -3.44
C TYR A 65 10.37 -11.28 -4.51
N SER A 66 11.18 -12.33 -4.58
CA SER A 66 10.98 -13.48 -5.48
C SER A 66 10.42 -14.70 -4.74
N GLY A 67 10.62 -14.79 -3.42
CA GLY A 67 10.14 -15.92 -2.65
C GLY A 67 10.49 -15.83 -1.15
N PRO A 68 10.06 -16.80 -0.33
CA PRO A 68 10.34 -16.84 1.10
C PRO A 68 11.82 -16.79 1.48
N GLU A 69 12.72 -17.21 0.59
CA GLU A 69 14.17 -17.13 0.72
C GLU A 69 14.71 -15.70 0.77
N ASP A 70 13.96 -14.74 0.23
CA ASP A 70 14.27 -13.31 0.27
C ASP A 70 13.78 -12.66 1.57
N MET A 71 13.49 -13.44 2.62
CA MET A 71 13.07 -12.94 3.92
C MET A 71 14.00 -13.46 5.01
N ALA A 72 14.43 -12.57 5.90
CA ALA A 72 15.19 -12.92 7.08
C ALA A 72 14.59 -12.26 8.32
N THR A 73 14.73 -12.90 9.47
CA THR A 73 14.34 -12.30 10.76
C THR A 73 15.32 -11.18 11.10
N GLY A 74 14.85 -9.93 11.05
CA GLY A 74 15.59 -8.74 11.44
C GLY A 74 15.81 -8.62 12.95
N SER A 75 16.52 -7.56 13.37
CA SER A 75 16.98 -7.38 14.75
C SER A 75 15.86 -7.27 15.79
N TYR A 76 14.64 -6.93 15.38
CA TYR A 76 13.47 -6.83 16.25
C TYR A 76 12.53 -8.05 16.20
N GLY A 77 12.97 -9.15 15.57
CA GLY A 77 12.16 -10.36 15.43
C GLY A 77 11.06 -10.25 14.38
N ILE A 78 11.18 -9.28 13.47
CA ILE A 78 10.26 -9.06 12.35
C ILE A 78 10.92 -9.59 11.08
N GLU A 79 10.16 -10.26 10.22
CA GLU A 79 10.64 -10.69 8.92
C GLU A 79 10.83 -9.47 8.00
N GLU A 80 12.04 -9.30 7.51
CA GLU A 80 12.47 -8.20 6.66
C GLU A 80 12.95 -8.76 5.31
N PRO A 81 12.64 -8.08 4.20
CA PRO A 81 13.07 -8.54 2.89
C PRO A 81 14.58 -8.30 2.70
N THR A 82 15.28 -9.32 2.22
CA THR A 82 16.73 -9.32 1.96
C THR A 82 17.08 -9.37 0.48
N GLY A 83 16.07 -9.38 -0.40
CA GLY A 83 16.28 -9.41 -1.84
C GLY A 83 17.02 -8.19 -2.38
N GLU A 84 17.19 -8.15 -3.70
CA GLU A 84 17.94 -7.11 -4.40
C GLU A 84 17.34 -5.71 -4.18
N LEU A 85 18.20 -4.71 -4.02
CA LEU A 85 17.79 -3.31 -3.89
C LEU A 85 17.16 -2.82 -5.19
N PHE A 86 15.96 -2.25 -5.07
CA PHE A 86 15.23 -1.64 -6.17
C PHE A 86 15.24 -0.11 -6.05
N THR A 87 15.75 0.57 -7.08
CA THR A 87 15.93 2.03 -7.09
C THR A 87 15.14 2.75 -8.18
N ASP A 88 14.49 2.02 -9.08
CA ASP A 88 13.68 2.59 -10.17
C ASP A 88 12.25 2.88 -9.73
N TYR A 89 12.10 3.87 -8.83
CA TYR A 89 10.80 4.24 -8.26
C TYR A 89 9.75 4.64 -9.31
N ALA A 90 10.15 5.10 -10.48
CA ALA A 90 9.25 5.50 -11.55
C ALA A 90 8.56 4.30 -12.23
N ALA A 91 9.18 3.12 -12.19
CA ALA A 91 8.64 1.87 -12.75
C ALA A 91 7.64 1.15 -11.83
N ILE A 92 7.28 1.74 -10.69
CA ILE A 92 6.26 1.20 -9.78
C ILE A 92 4.89 1.63 -10.30
N ASP A 93 4.02 0.66 -10.58
CA ASP A 93 2.70 0.91 -11.16
C ASP A 93 1.62 1.06 -10.08
N PHE A 94 1.78 0.34 -8.96
CA PHE A 94 0.78 0.27 -7.90
C PHE A 94 1.45 0.14 -6.52
N ILE A 95 0.89 0.82 -5.53
CA ILE A 95 1.32 0.71 -4.13
C ILE A 95 0.12 0.47 -3.21
N ALA A 96 0.20 -0.56 -2.36
CA ALA A 96 -0.69 -0.75 -1.23
C ALA A 96 -0.09 -0.07 0.01
N VAL A 97 -0.78 0.93 0.55
CA VAL A 97 -0.27 1.78 1.63
C VAL A 97 -1.02 1.46 2.93
N PRO A 98 -0.32 1.06 4.02
CA PRO A 98 -0.91 0.92 5.34
C PRO A 98 -1.03 2.28 6.04
N GLY A 99 -1.95 2.35 6.99
CA GLY A 99 -2.16 3.53 7.84
C GLY A 99 -2.85 3.15 9.14
N VAL A 100 -2.74 4.02 10.13
CA VAL A 100 -3.48 3.95 11.40
C VAL A 100 -4.92 4.39 11.19
N ALA A 101 -5.11 5.45 10.40
CA ALA A 101 -6.42 5.95 10.02
C ALA A 101 -6.42 6.49 8.58
N PHE A 102 -7.59 6.45 7.95
CA PHE A 102 -7.87 7.03 6.64
C PHE A 102 -9.19 7.80 6.69
N ASP A 103 -9.38 8.76 5.79
CA ASP A 103 -10.69 9.39 5.58
C ASP A 103 -11.19 9.22 4.14
N ALA A 104 -12.44 9.57 3.91
CA ALA A 104 -13.10 9.48 2.60
C ALA A 104 -12.48 10.40 1.53
N LYS A 105 -11.60 11.34 1.91
CA LYS A 105 -10.87 12.21 0.98
C LYS A 105 -9.52 11.62 0.58
N GLY A 106 -9.19 10.41 1.04
CA GLY A 106 -7.93 9.74 0.76
C GLY A 106 -6.77 10.23 1.64
N ASN A 107 -7.02 11.03 2.68
CA ASN A 107 -5.98 11.40 3.62
C ASN A 107 -5.63 10.19 4.50
N ARG A 108 -4.38 10.16 4.97
CA ARG A 108 -3.82 9.02 5.70
C ARG A 108 -3.06 9.49 6.92
N LEU A 109 -3.27 8.81 8.05
CA LEU A 109 -2.47 8.97 9.26
C LEU A 109 -1.53 7.76 9.40
N GLY A 110 -0.22 8.00 9.35
CA GLY A 110 0.80 6.99 9.62
C GLY A 110 1.04 6.77 11.12
N ARG A 111 2.00 5.91 11.47
CA ARG A 111 2.43 5.67 12.87
C ARG A 111 3.37 6.74 13.45
N GLY A 112 3.54 7.88 12.76
CA GLY A 112 4.35 9.00 13.23
C GLY A 112 5.86 8.97 12.89
N LYS A 113 6.35 7.96 12.14
CA LYS A 113 7.76 7.90 11.68
C LYS A 113 8.04 8.56 10.33
N GLY A 114 6.99 8.92 9.59
CA GLY A 114 7.10 9.62 8.31
C GLY A 114 7.69 8.81 7.16
N TYR A 115 7.80 7.49 7.28
CA TYR A 115 8.43 6.63 6.25
C TYR A 115 7.73 6.73 4.89
N TYR A 116 6.41 6.55 4.88
CA TYR A 116 5.63 6.67 3.64
C TYR A 116 5.51 8.11 3.16
N ASP A 117 5.57 9.11 4.04
CA ASP A 117 5.52 10.52 3.64
C ASP A 117 6.80 10.93 2.88
N ARG A 118 7.94 10.27 3.17
CA ARG A 118 9.18 10.40 2.39
C ARG A 118 9.19 9.55 1.11
N LEU A 119 8.53 8.39 1.12
CA LEU A 119 8.51 7.46 0.00
C LEU A 119 7.54 7.86 -1.12
N LEU A 120 6.31 8.25 -0.77
CA LEU A 120 5.25 8.54 -1.74
C LEU A 120 5.62 9.63 -2.76
N PRO A 121 6.32 10.73 -2.38
CA PRO A 121 6.77 11.74 -3.35
C PRO A 121 7.76 11.19 -4.38
N ARG A 122 8.48 10.10 -4.06
CA ARG A 122 9.43 9.44 -4.97
C ARG A 122 8.73 8.54 -5.98
N ILE A 123 7.45 8.23 -5.77
CA ILE A 123 6.64 7.33 -6.59
C ILE A 123 5.40 8.06 -7.12
N PRO A 124 5.58 9.10 -7.97
CA PRO A 124 4.46 9.94 -8.39
C PRO A 124 3.47 9.20 -9.30
N SER A 125 3.96 8.33 -10.18
CA SER A 125 3.19 7.63 -11.21
C SER A 125 2.33 6.47 -10.70
N ALA A 126 2.70 5.85 -9.58
CA ALA A 126 1.98 4.68 -9.07
C ALA A 126 0.57 5.05 -8.61
N PHE A 127 -0.36 4.12 -8.84
CA PHE A 127 -1.69 4.17 -8.24
C PHE A 127 -1.61 3.80 -6.75
N LYS A 128 -2.04 4.70 -5.87
CA LYS A 128 -1.89 4.63 -4.42
C LYS A 128 -3.19 4.15 -3.77
N ALA A 129 -3.22 2.88 -3.37
CA ALA A 129 -4.35 2.29 -2.68
C ALA A 129 -4.08 2.23 -1.17
N GLY A 130 -4.81 3.03 -0.38
CA GLY A 130 -4.85 2.87 1.06
C GLY A 130 -5.66 1.62 1.42
N ILE A 131 -5.09 0.70 2.19
CA ILE A 131 -5.82 -0.49 2.64
C ILE A 131 -5.96 -0.48 4.16
N CYS A 132 -7.18 -0.70 4.65
CA CYS A 132 -7.44 -0.59 6.08
C CYS A 132 -8.65 -1.42 6.54
N PHE A 133 -8.70 -1.69 7.83
CA PHE A 133 -9.92 -2.22 8.45
C PHE A 133 -10.99 -1.13 8.61
N PRO A 134 -12.27 -1.50 8.73
CA PRO A 134 -13.37 -0.54 8.85
C PRO A 134 -13.22 0.46 10.00
N PHE A 135 -12.70 0.01 11.15
CA PHE A 135 -12.50 0.87 12.33
C PHE A 135 -11.40 1.93 12.15
N GLN A 136 -10.61 1.83 11.08
CA GLN A 136 -9.56 2.79 10.75
C GLN A 136 -10.06 3.88 9.79
N LEU A 137 -11.27 3.71 9.24
CA LEU A 137 -11.92 4.75 8.45
C LEU A 137 -12.59 5.72 9.42
N VAL A 138 -12.16 6.98 9.40
CA VAL A 138 -12.65 8.06 10.28
C VAL A 138 -13.20 9.21 9.44
N GLU A 139 -14.02 10.06 10.05
CA GLU A 139 -14.65 11.19 9.33
C GLU A 139 -13.63 12.17 8.74
N LYS A 140 -12.55 12.44 9.47
CA LYS A 140 -11.51 13.37 9.06
C LYS A 140 -10.17 12.99 9.66
N VAL A 141 -9.16 12.90 8.81
CA VAL A 141 -7.77 12.80 9.24
C VAL A 141 -7.14 14.20 9.21
N PRO A 142 -6.43 14.62 10.27
CA PRO A 142 -5.56 15.81 10.20
C PRO A 142 -4.51 15.58 9.12
N ALA A 143 -4.50 16.43 8.10
CA ALA A 143 -3.59 16.34 6.98
C ALA A 143 -3.03 17.72 6.65
N GLU A 144 -1.76 17.74 6.29
CA GLU A 144 -1.04 18.92 5.87
C GLU A 144 -1.08 19.05 4.33
N SER A 145 -0.80 20.24 3.82
CA SER A 145 -0.87 20.50 2.36
C SER A 145 0.13 19.70 1.53
N TYR A 146 1.20 19.21 2.14
CA TYR A 146 2.23 18.40 1.51
C TYR A 146 1.97 16.88 1.62
N ASP A 147 0.93 16.46 2.34
CA ASP A 147 0.61 15.04 2.48
C ASP A 147 -0.01 14.49 1.19
N ILE A 148 0.56 13.40 0.69
CA ILE A 148 0.07 12.74 -0.52
C ILE A 148 -1.16 11.90 -0.18
N ARG A 149 -2.27 12.23 -0.86
CA ARG A 149 -3.52 11.49 -0.77
C ARG A 149 -3.46 10.17 -1.53
N MET A 150 -4.21 9.21 -1.04
CA MET A 150 -4.46 7.95 -1.73
C MET A 150 -5.48 8.16 -2.85
N ASP A 151 -5.29 7.47 -3.97
CA ASP A 151 -6.22 7.48 -5.10
C ASP A 151 -7.51 6.71 -4.75
N ILE A 152 -7.41 5.71 -3.88
CA ILE A 152 -8.56 4.97 -3.34
C ILE A 152 -8.27 4.45 -1.94
N ILE A 153 -9.33 4.34 -1.13
CA ILE A 153 -9.32 3.61 0.14
C ILE A 153 -10.12 2.31 -0.02
N ILE A 154 -9.51 1.17 0.30
CA ILE A 154 -10.12 -0.15 0.22
C ILE A 154 -10.28 -0.69 1.64
N THR A 155 -11.51 -1.04 2.00
CA THR A 155 -11.86 -1.61 3.31
C THR A 155 -12.83 -2.78 3.18
N SER A 156 -13.05 -3.54 4.27
CA SER A 156 -13.84 -4.77 4.27
C SER A 156 -15.34 -4.57 4.54
N ASN A 157 -15.83 -3.34 4.62
CA ASN A 157 -17.27 -3.08 4.84
C ASN A 157 -18.06 -3.38 3.56
N GLU A 158 -19.15 -4.14 3.72
CA GLU A 158 -20.05 -4.55 2.63
C GLU A 158 -20.92 -3.39 2.12
N ASP A 159 -21.12 -2.35 2.94
CA ASP A 159 -22.01 -1.21 2.64
C ASP A 159 -21.29 0.03 2.04
N GLU A 160 -19.95 0.03 1.99
CA GLU A 160 -19.16 1.16 1.48
C GLU A 160 -18.13 0.67 0.44
N LEU A 161 -18.62 -0.03 -0.58
CA LEU A 161 -17.80 -0.37 -1.74
C LEU A 161 -17.54 0.88 -2.59
N SER A 162 -16.26 1.29 -2.59
CA SER A 162 -15.61 2.10 -3.63
C SER A 162 -16.31 3.41 -3.99
N HIS A 163 -15.96 4.50 -3.30
CA HIS A 163 -16.15 5.84 -3.88
C HIS A 163 -14.93 6.17 -4.75
N PRO A 164 -15.09 6.27 -6.08
CA PRO A 164 -14.00 6.72 -6.93
C PRO A 164 -13.93 8.25 -6.83
N TYR A 165 -12.98 8.78 -6.07
CA TYR A 165 -12.52 10.14 -6.32
C TYR A 165 -11.43 10.10 -7.39
N HIS A 166 -11.88 10.01 -8.64
CA HIS A 166 -11.09 10.48 -9.77
C HIS A 166 -11.82 11.70 -10.34
N PRO A 167 -11.45 12.94 -9.99
CA PRO A 167 -11.79 14.03 -10.88
C PRO A 167 -10.97 13.78 -12.14
N LEU A 168 -11.65 13.28 -13.19
CA LEU A 168 -11.13 13.36 -14.55
C LEU A 168 -10.63 14.80 -14.76
N PRO A 169 -9.47 15.00 -15.42
CA PRO A 169 -9.08 16.35 -15.80
C PRO A 169 -10.25 16.98 -16.58
N PRO A 170 -10.58 18.26 -16.34
CA PRO A 170 -11.60 18.92 -17.14
C PRO A 170 -11.23 18.74 -18.61
N CYS A 171 -12.17 18.20 -19.38
CA CYS A 171 -12.07 18.16 -20.82
C CYS A 171 -12.19 19.62 -21.28
N ASP A 172 -11.05 20.30 -21.37
CA ASP A 172 -10.96 21.58 -22.03
C ASP A 172 -11.24 21.33 -23.51
N ARG A 173 -12.50 21.57 -23.88
CA ARG A 173 -12.88 21.88 -25.25
C ARG A 173 -12.57 23.35 -25.46
N GLU A 174 -11.53 23.62 -26.23
CA GLU A 174 -11.52 24.68 -27.25
C GLU A 174 -10.77 24.16 -28.49
#